data_AF-A0AAP0QH51-F1
#
_entry.id   AF-A0AAP0QH51-F1
#
_cell.length_a   1.000
_cell.length_b   1.000
_cell.length_c   1.000
_cell.angle_alpha   90.00
_cell.angle_beta   90.00
_cell.angle_gamma   90.00
#
_symmetry.space_group_name_H-M   'P 1'
#
loop_
_entity.id
_entity.type
_entity.pdbx_description
1 polymer ?
#
loop_
_entity_poly.entity_id
_entity_poly.type
_entity_poly.pdbx_seq_one_letter_code
_entity_poly.pdbx_strand_id
1 'polypeptide(L)'
;MLTGSLTDLDSRLEGQWRLSCSPQKSPHVMDQLFGNVSHFRLLAGIESLAKDLTSAVDGQNISFLDAARSCAHAKEHNDLSIVFLKKGSYSAFVELHIEQGPILEEEGTSIGIVTAIAAPASIKVDFEGNGGHAGAILMPNRNDAGLAAAELALAVEKHVLESGSIDNVGTVGNSSS
;
A
#
# COMPACT_ATOMS: atom_id res chain seq x y z
N MET A 1 9.89 3.73 -13.10
CA MET A 1 9.40 2.60 -13.93
C MET A 1 10.47 1.52 -13.84
N LEU A 2 10.43 0.70 -12.79
CA LEU A 2 11.38 -0.41 -12.60
C LEU A 2 10.78 -1.65 -13.26
N THR A 3 11.26 -1.98 -14.45
CA THR A 3 11.00 -3.27 -15.11
C THR A 3 12.06 -4.26 -14.60
N GLY A 4 11.87 -4.78 -13.39
CA GLY A 4 12.66 -5.88 -12.84
C GLY A 4 11.89 -7.19 -13.02
N SER A 5 12.49 -8.15 -13.71
CA SER A 5 11.96 -9.51 -13.86
C SER A 5 11.99 -10.23 -12.50
N LEU A 6 10.82 -10.60 -11.98
CA LEU A 6 10.60 -11.41 -10.77
C LEU A 6 10.95 -12.89 -11.02
N THR A 7 12.11 -13.18 -11.62
CA THR A 7 12.52 -14.53 -12.05
C THR A 7 13.42 -15.27 -11.05
N ASP A 8 13.61 -14.75 -9.84
CA ASP A 8 14.51 -15.35 -8.83
C ASP A 8 13.75 -15.94 -7.62
N LEU A 9 12.48 -16.29 -7.81
CA LEU A 9 11.72 -17.12 -6.86
C LEU A 9 12.04 -18.59 -7.17
N ASP A 10 12.48 -19.33 -6.15
CA ASP A 10 12.88 -20.74 -6.18
C ASP A 10 12.03 -21.57 -7.16
N SER A 11 12.69 -22.35 -8.02
CA SER A 11 12.11 -23.33 -8.96
C SER A 11 11.05 -24.27 -8.37
N ARG A 12 10.93 -24.37 -7.04
CA ARG A 12 9.86 -25.06 -6.33
C ARG A 12 8.49 -24.36 -6.41
N LEU A 13 8.45 -23.06 -6.74
CA LEU A 13 7.23 -22.25 -6.78
C LEU A 13 6.55 -22.23 -8.16
N GLU A 14 7.27 -22.53 -9.25
CA GLU A 14 6.76 -22.38 -10.62
C GLU A 14 5.71 -23.42 -11.07
N GLY A 15 5.47 -24.49 -10.28
CA GLY A 15 4.64 -25.62 -10.72
C GLY A 15 3.35 -25.89 -9.95
N GLN A 16 3.10 -25.25 -8.81
CA GLN A 16 2.04 -25.67 -7.87
C GLN A 16 1.09 -24.56 -7.40
N TRP A 17 1.29 -23.33 -7.87
CA TRP A 17 0.63 -22.14 -7.33
C TRP A 17 0.14 -21.23 -8.46
N ARG A 18 -1.05 -20.66 -8.31
CA ARG A 18 -1.45 -19.48 -9.10
C ARG A 18 -1.08 -18.23 -8.32
N LEU A 19 -0.03 -17.56 -8.76
CA LEU A 19 0.30 -16.22 -8.31
C LEU A 19 -0.55 -15.23 -9.12
N SER A 20 -1.43 -14.48 -8.46
CA SER A 20 -2.05 -13.31 -9.09
C SER A 20 -1.56 -12.06 -8.38
N CYS A 21 -1.00 -11.15 -9.17
CA CYS A 21 -0.53 -9.85 -8.71
C CYS A 21 -1.46 -8.79 -9.31
N SER A 22 -2.07 -7.99 -8.46
CA SER A 22 -2.86 -6.85 -8.90
C SER A 22 -2.34 -5.58 -8.24
N PRO A 23 -2.27 -4.45 -8.97
CA PRO A 23 -2.18 -3.14 -8.32
C PRO A 23 -3.31 -3.05 -7.31
N GLN A 24 -2.99 -2.74 -6.06
CA GLN A 24 -3.96 -2.82 -4.97
C GLN A 24 -5.09 -1.80 -5.22
N LYS A 25 -6.30 -2.29 -5.54
CA LYS A 25 -7.56 -1.53 -5.65
C LYS A 25 -8.46 -1.72 -4.44
N SER A 26 -7.89 -2.15 -3.31
CA SER A 26 -8.63 -2.69 -2.16
C SER A 26 -9.06 -1.60 -1.16
N PRO A 27 -10.21 -1.77 -0.49
CA PRO A 27 -10.74 -0.87 0.54
C PRO A 27 -9.89 -0.69 1.81
N HIS A 28 -8.96 -1.60 2.09
CA HIS A 28 -8.07 -1.52 3.26
C HIS A 28 -6.97 -0.46 3.14
N VAL A 29 -6.94 0.26 2.02
CA VAL A 29 -6.04 1.39 1.88
C VAL A 29 -6.56 2.54 2.74
N MET A 30 -7.81 2.57 3.28
CA MET A 30 -8.28 3.67 4.15
C MET A 30 -7.34 3.99 5.33
N ASP A 31 -6.82 2.99 6.06
CA ASP A 31 -5.93 3.23 7.22
C ASP A 31 -4.50 3.67 6.84
N GLN A 32 -4.05 3.43 5.60
CA GLN A 32 -2.79 3.96 5.06
C GLN A 32 -2.98 5.17 4.11
N LEU A 33 -4.21 5.41 3.63
CA LEU A 33 -4.61 6.48 2.68
C LEU A 33 -4.70 7.82 3.37
N PHE A 34 -4.91 7.85 4.68
CA PHE A 34 -4.82 9.07 5.47
C PHE A 34 -3.39 9.62 5.53
N GLY A 35 -2.39 8.90 5.02
CA GLY A 35 -1.06 9.45 4.74
C GLY A 35 -1.12 10.57 3.71
N ASN A 36 -0.65 11.75 4.12
CA ASN A 36 -0.55 13.06 3.46
C ASN A 36 -0.53 13.07 1.92
N VAL A 37 0.17 12.12 1.29
CA VAL A 37 0.34 11.99 -0.16
C VAL A 37 -0.99 11.89 -0.93
N SER A 38 -2.02 11.23 -0.41
CA SER A 38 -3.29 11.04 -1.13
C SER A 38 -4.12 12.33 -1.22
N HIS A 39 -4.13 13.13 -0.15
CA HIS A 39 -4.81 14.43 -0.11
C HIS A 39 -4.17 15.41 -1.10
N PHE A 40 -2.84 15.49 -1.15
CA PHE A 40 -2.14 16.33 -2.13
C PHE A 40 -2.39 15.89 -3.57
N ARG A 41 -2.43 14.58 -3.80
CA ARG A 41 -2.70 14.01 -5.13
C ARG A 41 -4.12 14.34 -5.60
N LEU A 42 -5.10 14.34 -4.71
CA LEU A 42 -6.46 14.74 -5.05
C LEU A 42 -6.53 16.25 -5.33
N LEU A 43 -5.95 17.09 -4.46
CA LEU A 43 -5.87 18.55 -4.69
C LEU A 43 -5.11 18.90 -5.98
N ALA A 44 -4.08 18.14 -6.35
CA ALA A 44 -3.30 18.31 -7.57
C ALA A 44 -4.05 17.87 -8.85
N GLY A 45 -5.26 17.32 -8.72
CA GLY A 45 -6.11 16.98 -9.85
C GLY A 45 -5.82 15.61 -10.47
N ILE A 46 -5.36 14.63 -9.69
CA ILE A 46 -5.21 13.26 -10.19
C ILE A 46 -6.59 12.62 -10.38
N GLU A 47 -7.11 12.67 -11.60
CA GLU A 47 -8.44 12.14 -11.94
C GLU A 47 -8.62 10.64 -11.68
N SER A 48 -7.57 9.84 -11.88
CA SER A 48 -7.66 8.39 -11.64
C SER A 48 -7.93 8.11 -10.16
N LEU A 49 -7.27 8.83 -9.26
CA LEU A 49 -7.48 8.73 -7.82
C LEU A 49 -8.89 9.18 -7.43
N ALA A 50 -9.39 10.27 -8.02
CA ALA A 50 -10.76 10.72 -7.78
C ALA A 50 -11.79 9.64 -8.16
N LYS A 51 -11.61 9.01 -9.32
CA LYS A 51 -12.46 7.91 -9.79
C LYS A 51 -12.37 6.68 -8.87
N ASP A 52 -11.15 6.30 -8.49
CA ASP A 52 -10.92 5.16 -7.61
C ASP A 52 -11.63 5.35 -6.25
N LEU A 53 -11.51 6.55 -5.66
CA LEU A 53 -12.17 6.91 -4.40
C LEU A 53 -13.70 6.85 -4.47
N THR A 54 -14.32 7.19 -5.60
CA THR A 54 -15.77 7.07 -5.78
C THR A 54 -16.25 5.62 -5.69
N SER A 55 -15.39 4.65 -6.04
CA SER A 55 -15.70 3.22 -5.96
C SER A 55 -15.11 2.51 -4.73
N ALA A 56 -14.32 3.22 -3.93
CA ALA A 56 -13.67 2.66 -2.76
C ALA A 56 -14.68 2.40 -1.65
N VAL A 57 -14.53 1.27 -0.98
CA VAL A 57 -15.22 0.94 0.27
C VAL A 57 -14.21 0.83 1.42
N ASP A 58 -14.63 0.52 2.64
CA ASP A 58 -13.75 0.14 3.75
C ASP A 58 -13.85 -1.37 4.06
N GLY A 59 -13.22 -1.83 5.14
CA GLY A 59 -13.29 -3.23 5.58
C GLY A 59 -14.69 -3.69 6.01
N GLN A 60 -15.62 -2.77 6.25
CA GLN A 60 -17.01 -3.01 6.59
C GLN A 60 -17.95 -2.79 5.39
N ASN A 61 -17.38 -2.61 4.19
CA ASN A 61 -18.10 -2.38 2.95
C ASN A 61 -18.90 -1.05 2.92
N ILE A 62 -18.47 -0.06 3.70
CA ILE A 62 -19.01 1.31 3.65
C ILE A 62 -18.28 2.08 2.56
N SER A 63 -19.01 2.74 1.65
CA SER A 63 -18.39 3.53 0.59
C SER A 63 -17.69 4.77 1.13
N PHE A 64 -16.62 5.22 0.46
CA PHE A 64 -15.92 6.46 0.82
C PHE A 64 -16.87 7.66 0.90
N LEU A 65 -17.81 7.79 -0.05
CA LEU A 65 -18.78 8.88 -0.05
C LEU A 65 -19.76 8.78 1.12
N ASP A 66 -20.20 7.58 1.48
CA ASP A 66 -21.11 7.41 2.63
C ASP A 66 -20.40 7.69 3.96
N ALA A 67 -19.15 7.25 4.10
CA ALA A 67 -18.29 7.62 5.22
C ALA A 67 -18.13 9.15 5.31
N ALA A 68 -17.79 9.83 4.20
CA ALA A 68 -17.65 11.29 4.16
C ALA A 68 -18.97 12.01 4.55
N ARG A 69 -20.12 11.53 4.07
CA ARG A 69 -21.45 12.07 4.42
C ARG A 69 -21.80 11.87 5.88
N SER A 70 -21.43 10.74 6.46
CA SER A 70 -21.62 10.48 7.90
C SER A 70 -20.88 11.52 8.76
N CYS A 71 -19.76 12.04 8.27
CA CYS A 71 -18.97 13.11 8.89
C CYS A 71 -19.38 14.51 8.40
N ALA A 72 -20.56 14.67 7.79
CA ALA A 72 -21.08 15.93 7.26
C ALA A 72 -20.27 16.57 6.10
N HIS A 73 -19.40 15.81 5.43
CA HIS A 73 -18.73 16.20 4.18
C HIS A 73 -19.45 15.63 2.96
N ALA A 74 -19.09 16.07 1.74
CA ALA A 74 -19.59 15.51 0.47
C ALA A 74 -21.14 15.36 0.34
N LYS A 75 -21.91 16.25 0.98
CA LYS A 75 -23.38 16.12 1.08
C LYS A 75 -24.11 16.22 -0.27
N GLU A 76 -23.64 17.07 -1.16
CA GLU A 76 -24.32 17.37 -2.44
C GLU A 76 -23.46 17.04 -3.68
N HIS A 77 -22.23 16.57 -3.48
CA HIS A 77 -21.27 16.37 -4.55
C HIS A 77 -20.74 14.93 -4.56
N ASN A 78 -21.09 14.20 -5.61
CA ASN A 78 -20.50 12.88 -5.90
C ASN A 78 -19.23 13.00 -6.73
N ASP A 79 -18.99 14.17 -7.31
CA ASP A 79 -17.80 14.47 -8.09
C ASP A 79 -16.74 15.12 -7.21
N LEU A 80 -15.60 14.44 -7.07
CA LEU A 80 -14.45 14.92 -6.30
C LEU A 80 -13.58 15.91 -7.08
N SER A 81 -13.85 16.14 -8.38
CA SER A 81 -13.12 17.11 -9.20
C SER A 81 -13.22 18.55 -8.66
N ILE A 82 -14.26 18.85 -7.86
CA ILE A 82 -14.46 20.14 -7.20
C ILE A 82 -13.32 20.48 -6.22
N VAL A 83 -12.60 19.48 -5.74
CA VAL A 83 -11.48 19.63 -4.79
C VAL A 83 -10.20 20.05 -5.52
N PHE A 84 -10.16 19.93 -6.86
CA PHE A 84 -8.94 20.18 -7.63
C PHE A 84 -8.56 21.65 -7.59
N LEU A 85 -7.32 21.92 -7.18
CA LEU A 85 -6.76 23.26 -7.17
C LEU A 85 -6.19 23.60 -8.54
N LYS A 86 -6.53 24.79 -9.04
CA LYS A 86 -5.93 25.29 -10.28
C LYS A 86 -4.46 25.58 -10.05
N LYS A 87 -3.62 25.31 -11.05
CA LYS A 87 -2.21 25.72 -11.00
C LYS A 87 -2.11 27.23 -10.74
N GLY A 88 -1.30 27.62 -9.75
CA GLY A 88 -1.14 29.02 -9.33
C GLY A 88 -2.16 29.53 -8.32
N SER A 89 -3.05 28.68 -7.79
CA SER A 89 -3.98 29.07 -6.71
C SER A 89 -3.26 29.41 -5.40
N TYR A 90 -2.06 28.83 -5.21
CA TYR A 90 -1.16 29.14 -4.10
C TYR A 90 0.24 29.44 -4.62
N SER A 91 0.92 30.38 -3.98
CA SER A 91 2.33 30.70 -4.27
C SER A 91 3.30 29.70 -3.64
N ALA A 92 2.94 29.12 -2.49
CA ALA A 92 3.70 28.09 -1.78
C ALA A 92 2.77 27.31 -0.85
N PHE A 93 3.20 26.11 -0.44
CA PHE A 93 2.50 25.27 0.52
C PHE A 93 3.50 24.77 1.57
N VAL A 94 3.12 24.81 2.84
CA VAL A 94 3.95 24.36 3.98
C VAL A 94 3.08 23.48 4.86
N GLU A 95 3.57 22.28 5.17
CA GLU A 95 2.93 21.33 6.08
C GLU A 95 3.91 21.01 7.20
N LEU A 96 3.46 21.20 8.43
CA LEU A 96 4.18 20.79 9.63
C LEU A 96 3.73 19.37 9.96
N HIS A 97 4.69 18.47 10.18
CA HIS A 97 4.41 17.09 10.54
C HIS A 97 5.42 16.60 11.57
N ILE A 98 5.02 15.63 12.40
CA ILE A 98 5.96 14.87 13.23
C ILE A 98 6.80 13.93 12.35
N GLU A 99 8.02 13.59 12.76
CA GLU A 99 8.93 12.78 11.93
C GLU A 99 8.39 11.37 11.60
N GLN A 100 7.66 10.76 12.54
CA GLN A 100 7.23 9.35 12.48
C GLN A 100 8.39 8.34 12.36
N GLY A 101 9.62 8.79 12.64
CA GLY A 101 10.84 8.01 12.72
C GLY A 101 11.69 8.44 13.93
N PRO A 102 12.83 7.79 14.16
CA PRO A 102 13.66 8.03 15.34
C PRO A 102 14.78 9.06 15.12
N ILE A 103 15.01 9.56 13.89
CA ILE A 103 16.24 10.29 13.50
C ILE A 103 16.41 11.59 14.28
N LEU A 104 15.37 12.44 14.37
CA LEU A 104 15.45 13.71 15.09
C LEU A 104 15.66 13.51 16.59
N GLU A 105 15.07 12.46 17.17
CA GLU A 105 15.27 12.10 18.57
C GLU A 105 16.70 11.58 18.82
N GLU A 106 17.18 10.65 17.98
CA GLU A 106 18.52 10.06 18.08
C GLU A 106 19.63 11.10 17.86
N GLU A 107 19.43 12.06 16.96
CA GLU A 107 20.39 13.14 16.68
C GLU A 107 20.26 14.32 17.68
N GLY A 108 19.22 14.35 18.52
CA GLY A 108 18.93 15.47 19.40
C GLY A 108 18.55 16.76 18.65
N THR A 109 18.03 16.64 17.43
CA THR A 109 17.68 17.74 16.55
C THR A 109 16.22 18.16 16.74
N SER A 110 15.96 19.45 16.96
CA SER A 110 14.58 19.92 17.24
C SER A 110 13.71 20.10 16.00
N ILE A 111 14.29 20.34 14.82
CA ILE A 111 13.57 20.61 13.57
C ILE A 111 14.31 19.95 12.40
N GLY A 112 13.62 19.09 11.65
CA GLY A 112 14.08 18.55 10.38
C GLY A 112 13.56 19.37 9.19
N ILE A 113 14.43 19.67 8.22
CA ILE A 113 14.03 20.24 6.93
C ILE A 113 13.91 19.09 5.92
N VAL A 114 12.68 18.72 5.57
CA VAL A 114 12.41 17.65 4.60
C VAL A 114 12.84 18.09 3.20
N THR A 115 13.73 17.32 2.57
CA THR A 115 14.26 17.61 1.23
C THR A 115 13.62 16.75 0.14
N ALA A 116 13.12 15.57 0.50
CA ALA A 116 12.45 14.64 -0.40
C ALA A 116 11.37 13.85 0.35
N ILE A 117 10.36 13.39 -0.39
CA ILE A 117 9.32 12.49 0.10
C ILE A 117 9.52 11.15 -0.61
N ALA A 118 9.45 10.05 0.15
CA ALA A 118 9.53 8.71 -0.41
C ALA A 118 8.46 8.47 -1.49
N ALA A 119 8.74 7.57 -2.44
CA ALA A 119 7.79 7.16 -3.47
C ALA A 119 7.09 5.85 -3.03
N PRO A 120 5.95 5.89 -2.34
CA PRO A 120 5.30 4.68 -1.85
C PRO A 120 4.76 3.83 -3.00
N ALA A 121 4.94 2.52 -2.89
CA ALA A 121 4.31 1.51 -3.74
C ALA A 121 3.76 0.39 -2.85
N SER A 122 2.54 -0.06 -3.14
CA SER A 122 1.92 -1.20 -2.47
C SER A 122 1.41 -2.20 -3.49
N ILE A 123 1.61 -3.48 -3.21
CA ILE A 123 1.28 -4.61 -4.09
C ILE A 123 0.48 -5.62 -3.28
N LYS A 124 -0.61 -6.12 -3.87
CA LYS A 124 -1.35 -7.26 -3.30
C LYS A 124 -0.99 -8.52 -4.07
N VAL A 125 -0.61 -9.56 -3.32
CA VAL A 125 -0.30 -10.90 -3.84
C VAL A 125 -1.25 -11.90 -3.18
N ASP A 126 -1.97 -12.64 -4.01
CA ASP A 126 -2.87 -13.70 -3.54
C ASP A 126 -2.23 -15.08 -3.82
N PHE A 127 -2.21 -15.95 -2.80
CA PHE A 127 -1.71 -17.33 -2.87
C PHE A 127 -2.86 -18.31 -2.73
N GLU A 128 -3.05 -19.19 -3.71
CA GLU A 128 -4.06 -20.24 -3.67
C GLU A 128 -3.44 -21.61 -3.41
N GLY A 129 -3.69 -22.18 -2.23
CA GLY A 129 -3.24 -23.52 -1.85
C GLY A 129 -4.35 -24.56 -1.82
N ASN A 130 -3.95 -25.82 -1.70
CA ASN A 130 -4.89 -26.91 -1.51
C ASN A 130 -5.18 -27.04 -0.01
N GLY A 131 -6.32 -26.52 0.42
CA GLY A 131 -6.81 -26.73 1.78
C GLY A 131 -6.98 -28.22 2.08
N GLY A 132 -6.68 -28.63 3.30
CA GLY A 132 -6.78 -30.03 3.71
C GLY A 132 -6.67 -30.21 5.22
N HIS A 133 -7.04 -31.39 5.70
CA HIS A 133 -6.94 -31.69 7.12
C HIS A 133 -5.47 -31.73 7.53
N ALA A 134 -5.06 -30.80 8.40
CA ALA A 134 -3.65 -30.57 8.76
C ALA A 134 -2.93 -31.82 9.29
N GLY A 135 -3.68 -32.79 9.85
CA GLY A 135 -3.15 -34.07 10.32
C GLY A 135 -3.26 -35.25 9.35
N ALA A 136 -3.92 -35.09 8.18
CA ALA A 136 -4.14 -36.19 7.23
C ALA A 136 -3.27 -36.08 5.96
N ILE A 137 -2.86 -34.86 5.58
CA ILE A 137 -2.02 -34.66 4.40
C ILE A 137 -0.54 -34.73 4.80
N LEU A 138 0.18 -35.70 4.22
CA LEU A 138 1.63 -35.84 4.39
C LEU A 138 2.38 -34.65 3.79
N MET A 139 3.49 -34.25 4.42
CA MET A 139 4.28 -33.06 4.04
C MET A 139 4.63 -32.96 2.54
N PRO A 140 5.03 -34.05 1.82
CA PRO A 140 5.34 -33.96 0.40
C PRO A 140 4.15 -33.59 -0.50
N ASN A 141 2.92 -33.74 0.00
CA ASN A 141 1.68 -33.52 -0.75
C ASN A 141 0.98 -32.21 -0.35
N ARG A 142 1.63 -31.37 0.47
CA ARG A 142 1.04 -30.10 0.92
C ARG A 142 1.37 -28.98 -0.05
N ASN A 143 0.33 -28.26 -0.44
CA ASN A 143 0.44 -26.93 -1.03
C ASN A 143 -0.10 -25.94 0.01
N ASP A 144 0.76 -25.54 0.95
CA ASP A 144 0.44 -24.60 2.04
C ASP A 144 0.64 -23.10 1.68
N ALA A 145 -0.45 -22.36 1.48
CA ALA A 145 -0.40 -20.96 1.05
C ALA A 145 0.26 -20.05 2.09
N GLY A 146 0.20 -20.41 3.37
CA GLY A 146 0.84 -19.65 4.44
C GLY A 146 2.36 -19.74 4.39
N LEU A 147 2.91 -20.92 4.07
CA LEU A 147 4.35 -21.09 3.88
C LEU A 147 4.85 -20.33 2.64
N ALA A 148 4.10 -20.35 1.54
CA ALA A 148 4.43 -19.57 0.34
C ALA A 148 4.44 -18.05 0.63
N ALA A 149 3.48 -17.56 1.42
CA ALA A 149 3.47 -16.16 1.85
C ALA A 149 4.66 -15.80 2.75
N ALA A 150 5.08 -16.71 3.65
CA ALA A 150 6.25 -16.51 4.50
C ALA A 150 7.56 -16.44 3.69
N GLU A 151 7.72 -17.31 2.69
CA GLU A 151 8.87 -17.27 1.77
C GLU A 151 8.92 -15.95 0.99
N LEU A 152 7.77 -15.46 0.50
CA LEU A 152 7.71 -14.16 -0.17
C LEU A 152 8.09 -13.01 0.78
N ALA A 153 7.64 -13.04 2.04
CA ALA A 153 7.98 -12.00 3.01
C ALA A 153 9.50 -11.90 3.25
N LEU A 154 10.16 -13.04 3.43
CA LEU A 154 11.63 -13.09 3.57
C LEU A 154 12.33 -12.63 2.28
N ALA A 155 11.81 -13.00 1.11
CA ALA A 155 12.36 -12.53 -0.16
C ALA A 155 12.26 -11.00 -0.30
N VAL A 156 11.13 -10.39 0.08
CA VAL A 156 10.96 -8.92 0.04
C VAL A 156 11.98 -8.24 0.96
N GLU A 157 12.10 -8.69 2.21
CA GLU A 157 13.09 -8.16 3.16
C GLU A 157 14.52 -8.23 2.59
N LYS A 158 14.90 -9.40 2.07
CA LYS A 158 16.22 -9.60 1.45
C LYS A 158 16.49 -8.60 0.32
N HIS A 159 15.55 -8.45 -0.62
CA HIS A 159 15.73 -7.54 -1.76
C HIS A 159 15.79 -6.07 -1.34
N VAL A 160 15.07 -5.69 -0.29
CA VAL A 160 15.13 -4.34 0.27
C VAL A 160 16.51 -4.07 0.86
N LEU A 161 17.04 -5.00 1.66
CA LEU A 161 18.38 -4.87 2.25
C LEU A 161 19.49 -4.87 1.19
N GLU A 162 19.35 -5.64 0.12
CA GLU A 162 20.31 -5.69 -1.00
C GLU A 162 20.26 -4.46 -1.92
N SER A 163 19.20 -3.65 -1.83
CA SER A 163 19.05 -2.46 -2.70
C SER A 163 20.09 -1.36 -2.46
N GLY A 164 20.81 -1.42 -1.33
CA GLY A 164 21.87 -0.47 -0.98
C GLY A 164 21.40 0.92 -0.56
N SER A 165 20.08 1.16 -0.49
CA SER A 165 19.50 2.39 0.01
C SER A 165 19.05 2.19 1.47
N ILE A 166 19.60 2.98 2.39
CA ILE A 166 19.25 2.95 3.81
C ILE A 166 17.79 3.39 4.05
N ASP A 167 17.25 4.21 3.14
CA ASP A 167 15.91 4.80 3.24
C ASP A 167 14.82 3.91 2.61
N ASN A 168 15.19 2.77 2.01
CA ASN A 168 14.21 1.85 1.44
C ASN A 168 13.55 1.04 2.56
N VAL A 169 12.25 1.26 2.74
CA VAL A 169 11.42 0.49 3.65
C VAL A 169 10.52 -0.42 2.83
N GLY A 170 10.52 -1.72 3.17
CA GLY A 170 9.57 -2.68 2.62
C GLY A 170 8.94 -3.49 3.74
N THR A 171 7.62 -3.58 3.72
CA THR A 171 6.83 -4.32 4.72
C THR A 171 5.86 -5.23 4.01
N VAL A 172 5.72 -6.46 4.49
CA VAL A 172 4.65 -7.37 4.08
C VAL A 172 3.63 -7.43 5.21
N GLY A 173 2.38 -7.06 4.92
CA GLY A 173 1.30 -6.95 5.92
C GLY A 173 -0.03 -7.49 5.42
N ASN A 174 -0.72 -8.22 6.31
CA ASN A 174 -2.02 -8.88 6.19
C ASN A 174 -2.10 -10.09 5.24
N SER A 175 -2.27 -11.28 5.83
CA SER A 175 -2.78 -12.49 5.18
C SER A 175 -4.26 -12.66 5.57
N SER A 176 -5.18 -12.40 4.64
CA SER A 176 -6.56 -12.85 4.82
C SER A 176 -6.64 -14.32 4.39
N SER A 177 -6.75 -15.23 5.35
CA SER A 177 -7.06 -16.65 5.14
C SER A 177 -8.53 -16.86 4.83
#